data_AF-A0A962BXC4-F1
#
_entry.id   AF-A0A962BXC4-F1
#
_cell.length_a   1.000
_cell.length_b   1.000
_cell.length_c   1.000
_cell.angle_alpha   90.00
_cell.angle_beta   90.00
_cell.angle_gamma   90.00
#
_symmetry.space_group_name_H-M   'P 1'
#
loop_
_entity.id
_entity.type
_entity.pdbx_description
1 polymer ?
#
loop_
_entity_poly.entity_id
_entity_poly.type
_entity_poly.pdbx_seq_one_letter_code
_entity_poly.pdbx_strand_id
1 'polypeptide(L)'
;MSTAKSKGKKPKATKATAKAAPKRKEPSAAPSAPRVLTPPNPNVPRSSAPPKEAQLTVALTGDTDPSLPDAPKVADGQDLSFAWLVRDHGAQWEEWRSHIATYLNTVDVALGVRIRALRLFCLSYLLALKLPPSPTWFVERRTAVPEVFSAICAVKARWTFRVNNYISDFIDWLLITHYSLPDDYGRPVVSPEYHNPVSRMKHGRGSNHSESVRSALPYAYLTRLHEILAPGAHFRDWTWAQQALGIKVDEDGNLQSTGGRIADWFEVDPSLIDPNDPDCVWRTRKLLRRLDPVTRKVIATNLTVTEVWSPVRSVALLTKLHVPLRSSQVRWLDSGEADTWRYQTTGRDGPERGHPAPGEPWPVDWVLNTGPLAEGDERHPVRRGVFRRIEDREFRTLSTGLFINTNKTADADVDGDDKGYLIPWQKDDLLYWLEKLRNWQAKYNPIEAPIAWSTLQKKHLGTVKSAAALARYADTCFLFRDATATGEDRAKPISDKIMDILWYPLLKALQDEERAKGIAYADGRPIQFVKDYPDN
;
A
#
# COMPACT_ATOMS: atom_id res chain seq x y z
N MET A 1 28.24 -72.95 -9.84
CA MET A 1 29.64 -73.16 -9.44
C MET A 1 29.99 -72.16 -8.33
N SER A 2 30.49 -72.69 -7.22
CA SER A 2 30.98 -72.03 -5.99
C SER A 2 32.11 -71.02 -6.31
N THR A 3 32.36 -69.89 -5.61
CA THR A 3 32.90 -69.70 -4.24
C THR A 3 33.01 -68.18 -3.96
N ALA A 4 32.51 -67.63 -2.86
CA ALA A 4 33.20 -67.27 -1.60
C ALA A 4 33.92 -65.88 -1.50
N LYS A 5 33.36 -65.04 -0.61
CA LYS A 5 33.93 -64.07 0.38
C LYS A 5 35.26 -63.34 0.09
N SER A 6 35.23 -62.01 0.29
CA SER A 6 36.24 -61.27 1.07
C SER A 6 35.72 -59.92 1.57
N LYS A 7 35.87 -59.67 2.88
CA LYS A 7 35.58 -58.41 3.59
C LYS A 7 36.81 -57.51 3.57
N GLY A 8 36.65 -56.25 3.18
CA GLY A 8 37.68 -55.20 3.32
C GLY A 8 37.23 -54.09 4.27
N LYS A 9 37.89 -54.01 5.43
CA LYS A 9 37.70 -53.02 6.50
C LYS A 9 38.70 -51.87 6.29
N LYS A 10 38.30 -50.59 6.36
CA LYS A 10 39.21 -49.43 6.52
C LYS A 10 38.56 -48.35 7.43
N PRO A 11 39.37 -47.49 8.07
CA PRO A 11 39.25 -47.20 9.51
C PRO A 11 38.74 -45.79 9.86
N LYS A 12 38.41 -45.61 11.15
CA LYS A 12 38.20 -44.32 11.83
C LYS A 12 39.53 -43.64 12.16
N ALA A 13 39.61 -42.32 11.94
CA ALA A 13 40.51 -41.37 12.61
C ALA A 13 39.90 -39.95 12.43
N THR A 14 39.35 -39.30 13.46
CA THR A 14 39.95 -38.40 14.48
C THR A 14 39.56 -36.92 14.25
N LYS A 15 39.12 -36.29 15.34
CA LYS A 15 38.73 -34.88 15.52
C LYS A 15 39.81 -33.90 15.09
N ALA A 16 39.41 -32.78 14.48
CA ALA A 16 40.07 -31.49 14.67
C ALA A 16 39.04 -30.34 14.57
N THR A 17 38.68 -29.79 15.73
CA THR A 17 37.99 -28.52 15.92
C THR A 17 38.94 -27.36 15.62
N ALA A 18 38.64 -26.53 14.61
CA ALA A 18 39.33 -25.27 14.37
C ALA A 18 38.42 -24.09 14.73
N LYS A 19 38.86 -23.35 15.75
CA LYS A 19 38.23 -22.19 16.38
C LYS A 19 38.68 -20.96 15.58
N ALA A 20 37.78 -20.29 14.86
CA ALA A 20 38.08 -19.06 14.14
C ALA A 20 37.96 -17.86 15.09
N ALA A 21 39.10 -17.24 15.42
CA ALA A 21 39.19 -15.97 16.13
C ALA A 21 39.09 -14.78 15.15
N PRO A 22 38.55 -13.61 15.58
CA PRO A 22 38.31 -12.48 14.71
C PRO A 22 39.59 -11.67 14.43
N LYS A 23 39.75 -11.22 13.18
CA LYS A 23 40.86 -10.35 12.76
C LYS A 23 40.74 -8.95 13.38
N ARG A 24 41.77 -8.56 14.14
CA ARG A 24 42.14 -7.19 14.49
C ARG A 24 42.35 -6.36 13.21
N LYS A 25 41.78 -5.15 13.17
CA LYS A 25 42.31 -4.01 12.39
C LYS A 25 42.60 -2.89 13.40
N GLU A 26 43.87 -2.51 13.49
CA GLU A 26 44.35 -1.32 14.20
C GLU A 26 44.28 -0.08 13.28
N PRO A 27 44.38 1.14 13.85
CA PRO A 27 43.65 2.32 13.39
C PRO A 27 44.44 3.20 12.41
N SER A 28 43.73 3.93 11.55
CA SER A 28 44.31 4.95 10.67
C SER A 28 43.56 6.28 10.82
N ALA A 29 44.26 7.23 11.43
CA ALA A 29 44.27 8.69 11.23
C ALA A 29 42.95 9.45 10.93
N ALA A 30 42.53 10.27 11.90
CA ALA A 30 41.94 11.60 11.68
C ALA A 30 43.10 12.61 11.46
N PRO A 31 42.95 13.78 10.78
CA PRO A 31 41.95 14.82 11.18
C PRO A 31 41.40 15.72 10.04
N SER A 32 40.24 16.34 10.27
CA SER A 32 40.02 17.76 9.92
C SER A 32 38.77 18.29 10.63
N ALA A 33 38.98 19.29 11.48
CA ALA A 33 37.95 20.03 12.20
C ALA A 33 37.12 20.93 11.26
N PRO A 34 35.88 21.28 11.65
CA PRO A 34 34.95 22.02 10.82
C PRO A 34 35.37 23.49 10.63
N ARG A 35 35.12 23.98 9.41
CA ARG A 35 35.37 25.37 9.00
C ARG A 35 34.45 26.31 9.78
N VAL A 36 35.07 27.19 10.56
CA VAL A 36 34.41 28.30 11.26
C VAL A 36 33.76 29.23 10.23
N LEU A 37 32.44 29.35 10.26
CA LEU A 37 31.70 30.40 9.57
C LEU A 37 31.83 31.69 10.38
N THR A 38 32.53 32.68 9.82
CA THR A 38 32.55 34.06 10.28
C THR A 38 31.14 34.68 10.20
N PRO A 39 30.70 35.45 11.21
CA PRO A 39 29.40 36.14 11.16
C PRO A 39 29.42 37.29 10.13
N PRO A 40 28.34 37.53 9.38
CA PRO A 40 28.25 38.70 8.53
C PRO A 40 28.02 39.98 9.33
N ASN A 41 28.74 41.02 8.92
CA ASN A 41 28.77 42.38 9.43
C ASN A 41 27.38 43.06 9.33
N PRO A 42 26.87 43.71 10.40
CA PRO A 42 25.58 44.39 10.40
C PRO A 42 25.76 45.83 9.90
N ASN A 43 25.44 46.10 8.64
CA ASN A 43 24.98 47.41 8.16
C ASN A 43 24.73 47.37 6.65
N VAL A 44 23.46 47.52 6.25
CA VAL A 44 22.95 48.50 5.25
C VAL A 44 21.46 48.19 5.00
N PRO A 45 20.58 49.21 4.96
CA PRO A 45 19.13 49.06 5.06
C PRO A 45 18.43 48.98 3.70
N ARG A 46 17.24 48.35 3.66
CA ARG A 46 16.08 48.60 2.76
C ARG A 46 14.98 47.59 3.13
N SER A 47 13.89 48.02 3.78
CA SER A 47 12.68 48.59 3.16
C SER A 47 11.87 47.57 2.36
N SER A 48 10.94 46.88 3.03
CA SER A 48 9.63 46.52 2.47
C SER A 48 8.72 46.01 3.61
N ALA A 49 7.65 46.75 3.86
CA ALA A 49 6.64 46.46 4.86
C ALA A 49 5.87 45.14 4.56
N PRO A 50 5.51 44.33 5.57
CA PRO A 50 4.54 43.26 5.43
C PRO A 50 3.11 43.81 5.60
N PRO A 51 2.09 43.23 4.92
CA PRO A 51 0.70 43.65 5.08
C PRO A 51 0.10 43.12 6.38
N LYS A 52 -0.71 44.00 6.97
CA LYS A 52 -1.53 43.92 8.19
C LYS A 52 -2.09 42.52 8.53
N GLU A 53 -1.71 42.03 9.71
CA GLU A 53 -2.46 41.03 10.47
C GLU A 53 -3.81 41.62 10.90
N ALA A 54 -4.90 40.99 10.44
CA ALA A 54 -6.23 41.22 11.02
C ALA A 54 -6.34 40.38 12.28
N GLN A 55 -6.16 41.02 13.44
CA GLN A 55 -6.51 40.47 14.74
C GLN A 55 -8.04 40.30 14.80
N LEU A 56 -8.51 39.06 14.81
CA LEU A 56 -9.89 38.73 15.17
C LEU A 56 -9.90 38.33 16.66
N THR A 57 -10.18 39.32 17.50
CA THR A 57 -10.59 39.14 18.90
C THR A 57 -11.94 38.43 18.92
N VAL A 58 -11.98 37.16 19.32
CA VAL A 58 -13.23 36.50 19.70
C VAL A 58 -13.39 36.63 21.21
N ALA A 59 -14.32 37.50 21.59
CA ALA A 59 -14.79 37.65 22.95
C ALA A 59 -15.53 36.37 23.41
N LEU A 60 -15.22 35.95 24.63
CA LEU A 60 -15.98 34.99 25.40
C LEU A 60 -17.36 35.57 25.72
N THR A 61 -18.41 35.07 25.08
CA THR A 61 -19.78 35.13 25.59
C THR A 61 -20.42 33.77 25.32
N GLY A 62 -20.80 33.09 26.39
CA GLY A 62 -21.57 31.86 26.31
C GLY A 62 -22.97 32.17 25.80
N ASP A 63 -23.39 31.39 24.81
CA ASP A 63 -24.77 30.98 24.60
C ASP A 63 -24.76 29.75 23.68
N THR A 64 -25.31 28.65 24.19
CA THR A 64 -25.46 27.37 23.48
C THR A 64 -26.67 27.46 22.54
N ASP A 65 -26.43 27.52 21.23
CA ASP A 65 -27.46 27.34 20.19
C ASP A 65 -27.60 25.83 19.85
N PRO A 66 -28.77 25.20 20.06
CA PRO A 66 -29.00 23.80 19.78
C PRO A 66 -29.50 23.61 18.34
N SER A 67 -28.65 23.86 17.33
CA SER A 67 -29.01 23.54 15.94
C SER A 67 -27.82 23.34 14.99
N LEU A 68 -26.77 22.64 15.42
CA LEU A 68 -25.76 22.11 14.49
C LEU A 68 -26.18 20.71 13.99
N PRO A 69 -26.25 20.47 12.67
CA PRO A 69 -26.54 19.14 12.15
C PRO A 69 -25.43 18.18 12.57
N ASP A 70 -25.83 16.97 13.01
CA ASP A 70 -24.92 15.89 13.40
C ASP A 70 -23.80 15.74 12.38
N ALA A 71 -22.55 16.00 12.79
CA ALA A 71 -21.39 15.75 11.97
C ALA A 71 -21.43 14.31 11.45
N PRO A 72 -21.22 14.07 10.14
CA PRO A 72 -21.36 12.74 9.56
C PRO A 72 -20.49 11.74 10.33
N LYS A 73 -21.06 10.57 10.67
CA LYS A 73 -20.32 9.48 11.33
C LYS A 73 -19.08 9.13 10.51
N VAL A 74 -17.93 9.65 10.91
CA VAL A 74 -16.63 9.26 10.37
C VAL A 74 -16.46 7.77 10.66
N ALA A 75 -16.09 6.99 9.64
CA ALA A 75 -15.91 5.57 9.81
C ALA A 75 -14.92 5.28 10.97
N ASP A 76 -15.41 4.54 11.95
CA ASP A 76 -14.85 4.17 13.26
C ASP A 76 -13.32 3.96 13.43
N GLY A 77 -12.58 3.74 12.35
CA GLY A 77 -11.12 3.58 12.36
C GLY A 77 -10.38 4.63 11.52
N GLN A 78 -10.97 5.82 11.35
CA GLN A 78 -10.39 7.01 10.72
C GLN A 78 -10.52 8.26 11.61
N ASP A 79 -11.33 8.20 12.65
CA ASP A 79 -11.60 9.34 13.53
C ASP A 79 -10.37 9.66 14.39
N LEU A 80 -9.74 10.80 14.11
CA LEU A 80 -8.64 11.36 14.89
C LEU A 80 -9.15 12.16 16.10
N SER A 81 -10.39 12.62 16.07
CA SER A 81 -10.99 13.45 17.12
C SER A 81 -11.52 12.63 18.30
N PHE A 82 -11.84 11.35 18.06
CA PHE A 82 -12.51 10.45 19.00
C PHE A 82 -13.82 11.02 19.53
N ALA A 83 -14.50 11.88 18.77
CA ALA A 83 -15.73 12.57 19.19
C ALA A 83 -16.85 11.59 19.62
N TRP A 84 -16.86 10.38 19.07
CA TRP A 84 -17.77 9.31 19.49
C TRP A 84 -17.70 9.00 20.99
N LEU A 85 -16.54 9.16 21.64
CA LEU A 85 -16.38 8.84 23.05
C LEU A 85 -17.28 9.71 23.93
N VAL A 86 -17.38 11.00 23.62
CA VAL A 86 -18.20 11.95 24.37
C VAL A 86 -19.65 11.91 23.90
N ARG A 87 -19.88 11.83 22.59
CA ARG A 87 -21.22 11.73 22.01
C ARG A 87 -21.98 10.50 22.54
N ASP A 88 -21.31 9.35 22.63
CA ASP A 88 -21.97 8.09 22.94
C ASP A 88 -21.89 7.72 24.44
N HIS A 89 -20.93 8.26 25.20
CA HIS A 89 -20.69 7.86 26.61
C HIS A 89 -20.68 9.02 27.62
N GLY A 90 -20.89 10.27 27.18
CA GLY A 90 -21.08 11.44 28.04
C GLY A 90 -19.87 12.36 28.18
N ALA A 91 -20.13 13.59 28.62
CA ALA A 91 -19.16 14.67 28.77
C ALA A 91 -18.02 14.37 29.76
N GLN A 92 -18.20 13.44 30.70
CA GLN A 92 -17.14 13.09 31.64
C GLN A 92 -15.88 12.53 30.95
N TRP A 93 -15.98 12.04 29.71
CA TRP A 93 -14.85 11.50 28.95
C TRP A 93 -14.10 12.55 28.11
N GLU A 94 -14.44 13.83 28.23
CA GLU A 94 -13.87 14.91 27.40
C GLU A 94 -12.35 15.06 27.60
N GLU A 95 -11.84 14.90 28.82
CA GLU A 95 -10.39 14.95 29.07
C GLU A 95 -9.65 13.85 28.30
N TRP A 96 -10.12 12.59 28.40
CA TRP A 96 -9.57 11.49 27.61
C TRP A 96 -9.64 11.74 26.11
N ARG A 97 -10.79 12.20 25.61
CA ARG A 97 -10.99 12.51 24.19
C ARG A 97 -9.98 13.58 23.72
N SER A 98 -9.85 14.67 24.46
CA SER A 98 -8.95 15.79 24.15
C SER A 98 -7.48 15.36 24.12
N HIS A 99 -7.03 14.58 25.12
CA HIS A 99 -5.66 14.05 25.14
C HIS A 99 -5.40 13.08 24.00
N ILE A 100 -6.33 12.16 23.71
CA ILE A 100 -6.20 11.21 22.59
C ILE A 100 -6.11 11.96 21.26
N ALA A 101 -6.99 12.94 21.03
CA ALA A 101 -7.00 13.72 19.79
C ALA A 101 -5.70 14.51 19.62
N THR A 102 -5.22 15.16 20.68
CA THR A 102 -3.95 15.90 20.67
C THR A 102 -2.79 14.96 20.35
N TYR A 103 -2.69 13.83 21.05
CA TYR A 103 -1.65 12.82 20.80
C TYR A 103 -1.64 12.35 19.34
N LEU A 104 -2.81 11.99 18.79
CA LEU A 104 -2.89 11.45 17.43
C LEU A 104 -2.46 12.47 16.36
N ASN A 105 -2.60 13.77 16.63
CA ASN A 105 -2.10 14.82 15.75
C ASN A 105 -0.57 15.01 15.81
N THR A 106 0.10 14.51 16.86
CA THR A 106 1.58 14.55 16.96
C THR A 106 2.28 13.37 16.30
N VAL A 107 1.53 12.39 15.79
CA VAL A 107 2.08 11.09 15.39
C VAL A 107 1.91 10.82 13.90
N ASP A 108 3.04 10.60 13.22
CA ASP A 108 3.05 10.29 11.78
C ASP A 108 3.17 8.79 11.46
N VAL A 109 3.63 7.98 12.43
CA VAL A 109 3.96 6.57 12.20
C VAL A 109 2.87 5.64 12.74
N ALA A 110 2.46 4.67 11.92
CA ALA A 110 1.51 3.62 12.27
C ALA A 110 0.16 4.14 12.83
N LEU A 111 -0.26 5.33 12.41
CA LEU A 111 -1.44 6.05 12.90
C LEU A 111 -2.71 5.18 12.92
N GLY A 112 -3.00 4.45 11.83
CA GLY A 112 -4.16 3.56 11.77
C GLY A 112 -4.15 2.42 12.81
N VAL A 113 -2.99 1.97 13.27
CA VAL A 113 -2.88 0.96 14.34
C VAL A 113 -3.03 1.61 15.72
N ARG A 114 -2.48 2.81 15.90
CA ARG A 114 -2.63 3.59 17.14
C ARG A 114 -4.08 3.99 17.41
N ILE A 115 -4.82 4.47 16.40
CA ILE A 115 -6.27 4.73 16.50
C ILE A 115 -7.01 3.47 16.98
N ARG A 116 -6.73 2.31 16.37
CA ARG A 116 -7.37 1.05 16.79
C ARG A 116 -7.00 0.64 18.21
N ALA A 117 -5.76 0.88 18.63
CA ALA A 117 -5.29 0.57 19.97
C ALA A 117 -5.99 1.44 21.03
N LEU A 118 -6.05 2.75 20.80
CA LEU A 118 -6.72 3.68 21.71
C LEU A 118 -8.23 3.47 21.74
N ARG A 119 -8.86 3.14 20.60
CA ARG A 119 -10.27 2.75 20.58
C ARG A 119 -10.53 1.52 21.43
N LEU A 120 -9.66 0.50 21.34
CA LEU A 120 -9.78 -0.70 22.15
C LEU A 120 -9.56 -0.40 23.63
N PHE A 121 -8.62 0.48 23.96
CA PHE A 121 -8.42 0.97 25.33
C PHE A 121 -9.69 1.65 25.88
N CYS A 122 -10.31 2.56 25.12
CA CYS A 122 -11.54 3.21 25.56
C CYS A 122 -12.71 2.22 25.73
N LEU A 123 -13.01 1.42 24.70
CA LEU A 123 -14.18 0.53 24.70
C LEU A 123 -14.02 -0.68 25.63
N SER A 124 -12.90 -1.38 25.52
CA SER A 124 -12.71 -2.69 26.16
C SER A 124 -12.05 -2.61 27.53
N TYR A 125 -11.42 -1.49 27.87
CA TYR A 125 -10.78 -1.31 29.16
C TYR A 125 -11.48 -0.24 30.00
N LEU A 126 -11.49 1.02 29.58
CA LEU A 126 -12.08 2.11 30.38
C LEU A 126 -13.58 1.91 30.60
N LEU A 127 -14.34 1.75 29.51
CA LEU A 127 -15.81 1.67 29.56
C LEU A 127 -16.31 0.32 30.05
N ALA A 128 -15.75 -0.79 29.54
CA ALA A 128 -16.18 -2.13 29.92
C ALA A 128 -15.94 -2.44 31.41
N LEU A 129 -14.83 -1.95 31.98
CA LEU A 129 -14.53 -2.12 33.41
C LEU A 129 -15.14 -1.01 34.28
N LYS A 130 -15.88 -0.05 33.69
CA LYS A 130 -16.53 1.08 34.38
C LYS A 130 -15.55 1.87 35.25
N LEU A 131 -14.37 2.14 34.72
CA LEU A 131 -13.35 2.89 35.45
C LEU A 131 -13.72 4.38 35.58
N PRO A 132 -13.22 5.08 36.61
CA PRO A 132 -13.36 6.52 36.71
C PRO A 132 -12.90 7.25 35.44
N PRO A 133 -13.62 8.29 35.00
CA PRO A 133 -13.37 8.96 33.73
C PRO A 133 -12.18 9.93 33.77
N SER A 134 -11.53 10.13 34.93
CA SER A 134 -10.40 11.03 35.07
C SER A 134 -9.08 10.37 34.62
N PRO A 135 -8.34 10.96 33.67
CA PRO A 135 -6.99 10.52 33.33
C PRO A 135 -6.02 10.60 34.51
N THR A 136 -6.14 11.62 35.36
CA THR A 136 -5.32 11.79 36.57
C THR A 136 -5.47 10.59 37.50
N TRP A 137 -6.70 10.14 37.75
CA TRP A 137 -6.96 8.93 38.55
C TRP A 137 -6.25 7.71 37.96
N PHE A 138 -6.20 7.59 36.64
CA PHE A 138 -5.59 6.43 35.97
C PHE A 138 -4.06 6.40 36.09
N VAL A 139 -3.39 7.56 36.08
CA VAL A 139 -1.92 7.63 36.13
C VAL A 139 -1.34 7.79 37.55
N GLU A 140 -2.18 8.11 38.53
CA GLU A 140 -1.75 8.29 39.92
C GLU A 140 -1.13 7.00 40.48
N ARG A 141 0.03 7.10 41.12
CA ARG A 141 0.77 5.94 41.64
C ARG A 141 0.06 5.21 42.78
N ARG A 142 -0.87 5.91 43.46
CA ARG A 142 -1.64 5.37 44.59
C ARG A 142 -2.86 4.57 44.15
N THR A 143 -3.30 4.69 42.89
CA THR A 143 -4.48 4.00 42.40
C THR A 143 -4.12 2.60 41.91
N ALA A 144 -4.90 1.61 42.33
CA ALA A 144 -4.78 0.24 41.85
C ALA A 144 -5.66 0.06 40.62
N VAL A 145 -5.05 0.15 39.44
CA VAL A 145 -5.77 -0.05 38.16
C VAL A 145 -5.66 -1.52 37.71
N PRO A 146 -6.72 -2.10 37.11
CA PRO A 146 -6.65 -3.42 36.51
C PRO A 146 -5.58 -3.53 35.42
N GLU A 147 -5.04 -4.72 35.22
CA GLU A 147 -3.94 -4.92 34.27
C GLU A 147 -4.44 -4.81 32.81
N VAL A 148 -3.99 -3.78 32.09
CA VAL A 148 -4.49 -3.43 30.75
C VAL A 148 -4.28 -4.55 29.74
N PHE A 149 -3.14 -5.26 29.77
CA PHE A 149 -2.85 -6.31 28.80
C PHE A 149 -3.83 -7.48 28.91
N SER A 150 -4.20 -7.88 30.13
CA SER A 150 -5.17 -8.96 30.40
C SER A 150 -6.55 -8.62 29.86
N ALA A 151 -7.02 -7.39 30.09
CA ALA A 151 -8.30 -6.91 29.58
C ALA A 151 -8.32 -6.88 28.04
N ILE A 152 -7.23 -6.44 27.42
CA ILE A 152 -7.10 -6.45 25.95
C ILE A 152 -7.02 -7.88 25.41
N CYS A 153 -6.28 -8.76 26.07
CA CYS A 153 -6.16 -10.18 25.69
C CYS A 153 -7.52 -10.87 25.70
N ALA A 154 -8.37 -10.57 26.69
CA ALA A 154 -9.72 -11.15 26.81
C ALA A 154 -10.61 -10.83 25.60
N VAL A 155 -10.47 -9.65 25.00
CA VAL A 155 -11.23 -9.26 23.81
C VAL A 155 -10.52 -9.67 22.52
N LYS A 156 -9.19 -9.67 22.51
CA LYS A 156 -8.41 -9.88 21.29
C LYS A 156 -7.08 -10.59 21.58
N ALA A 157 -6.97 -11.84 21.15
CA ALA A 157 -5.76 -12.66 21.31
C ALA A 157 -4.64 -12.34 20.29
N ARG A 158 -4.98 -11.81 19.11
CA ARG A 158 -4.00 -11.52 18.04
C ARG A 158 -3.47 -10.08 18.12
N TRP A 159 -2.13 -9.94 18.13
CA TRP A 159 -1.37 -8.68 18.11
C TRP A 159 -1.45 -7.84 19.41
N THR A 160 -1.86 -8.44 20.52
CA THR A 160 -2.11 -7.78 21.81
C THR A 160 -0.91 -6.99 22.33
N PHE A 161 0.30 -7.53 22.17
CA PHE A 161 1.53 -6.84 22.60
C PHE A 161 1.76 -5.51 21.87
N ARG A 162 1.48 -5.41 20.56
CA ARG A 162 1.63 -4.12 19.83
C ARG A 162 0.61 -3.12 20.30
N VAL A 163 -0.64 -3.57 20.47
CA VAL A 163 -1.74 -2.74 20.95
C VAL A 163 -1.43 -2.19 22.34
N ASN A 164 -1.00 -3.05 23.26
CA ASN A 164 -0.56 -2.66 24.60
C ASN A 164 0.58 -1.63 24.55
N ASN A 165 1.60 -1.86 23.72
CA ASN A 165 2.73 -0.94 23.63
C ASN A 165 2.34 0.41 23.02
N TYR A 166 1.38 0.47 22.10
CA TYR A 166 0.85 1.75 21.60
C TYR A 166 0.00 2.49 22.64
N ILE A 167 -0.68 1.78 23.52
CA ILE A 167 -1.37 2.40 24.66
C ILE A 167 -0.34 2.92 25.66
N SER A 168 0.69 2.12 25.97
CA SER A 168 1.81 2.53 26.80
C SER A 168 2.50 3.78 26.24
N ASP A 169 2.78 3.84 24.93
CA ASP A 169 3.33 5.03 24.24
C ASP A 169 2.46 6.28 24.43
N PHE A 170 1.13 6.13 24.40
CA PHE A 170 0.18 7.23 24.60
C PHE A 170 0.19 7.72 26.06
N ILE A 171 0.23 6.81 27.02
CA ILE A 171 0.29 7.18 28.44
C ILE A 171 1.65 7.80 28.79
N ASP A 172 2.74 7.31 28.21
CA ASP A 172 4.06 7.96 28.33
C ASP A 172 4.01 9.41 27.83
N TRP A 173 3.39 9.64 26.67
CA TRP A 173 3.17 10.98 26.13
C TRP A 173 2.32 11.85 27.06
N LEU A 174 1.20 11.31 27.57
CA LEU A 174 0.30 12.01 28.49
C LEU A 174 1.06 12.49 29.74
N LEU A 175 1.88 11.61 30.33
CA LEU A 175 2.70 11.91 31.50
C LEU A 175 3.72 13.01 31.23
N ILE A 176 4.43 12.94 30.10
CA ILE A 176 5.42 13.93 29.72
C ILE A 176 4.76 15.29 29.44
N THR A 177 3.60 15.32 28.79
CA THR A 177 2.95 16.57 28.38
C THR A 177 2.20 17.25 29.51
N HIS A 178 1.54 16.51 30.40
CA HIS A 178 0.62 17.08 31.39
C HIS A 178 1.02 16.86 32.86
N TYR A 179 1.94 15.92 33.14
CA TYR A 179 2.30 15.52 34.50
C TYR A 179 3.82 15.56 34.75
N SER A 180 4.54 16.42 34.02
CA SER A 180 5.98 16.62 34.16
C SER A 180 6.33 18.04 34.57
N LEU A 181 7.47 18.17 35.24
CA LEU A 181 8.10 19.45 35.58
C LEU A 181 9.48 19.50 34.93
N PRO A 182 9.94 20.66 34.46
CA PRO A 182 11.29 20.79 33.91
C PRO A 182 12.35 20.57 35.01
N ASP A 183 13.38 19.81 34.69
CA ASP A 183 14.59 19.71 35.51
C ASP A 183 15.47 20.96 35.37
N ASP A 184 16.61 20.97 36.07
CA ASP A 184 17.59 22.06 36.04
C ASP A 184 18.15 22.35 34.62
N TYR A 185 17.95 21.43 33.67
CA TYR A 185 18.34 21.56 32.27
C TYR A 185 17.15 21.80 31.33
N GLY A 186 15.95 22.05 31.87
CA GLY A 186 14.72 22.27 31.11
C GLY A 186 14.11 21.01 30.50
N ARG A 187 14.55 19.81 30.89
CA ARG A 187 14.00 18.54 30.37
C ARG A 187 12.78 18.14 31.20
N PRO A 188 11.69 17.70 30.57
CA PRO A 188 10.50 17.27 31.29
C PRO A 188 10.78 16.00 32.11
N VAL A 189 10.59 16.08 33.42
CA VAL A 189 10.66 14.95 34.37
C VAL A 189 9.28 14.71 34.95
N VAL A 190 8.75 13.50 34.76
CA VAL A 190 7.42 13.12 35.28
C VAL A 190 7.42 13.19 36.80
N SER A 191 6.43 13.87 37.37
CA SER A 191 6.30 14.02 38.82
C SER A 191 6.17 12.65 39.50
N PRO A 192 6.83 12.41 40.65
CA PRO A 192 6.86 11.09 41.31
C PRO A 192 5.49 10.51 41.67
N GLU A 193 4.49 11.38 41.82
CA GLU A 193 3.09 11.05 42.13
C GLU A 193 2.41 10.26 41.01
N TYR A 194 2.91 10.35 39.77
CA TYR A 194 2.33 9.72 38.60
C TYR A 194 3.27 8.65 38.02
N HIS A 195 2.69 7.70 37.30
CA HIS A 195 3.41 6.63 36.62
C HIS A 195 2.59 6.10 35.45
N ASN A 196 3.25 5.37 34.54
CA ASN A 196 2.56 4.63 33.49
C ASN A 196 2.13 3.25 34.04
N PRO A 197 0.83 2.99 34.28
CA PRO A 197 0.38 1.68 34.73
C PRO A 197 0.46 0.61 33.63
N VAL A 198 0.62 1.01 32.36
CA VAL A 198 0.69 0.10 31.22
C VAL A 198 2.14 -0.28 30.96
N SER A 199 2.52 -1.45 31.47
CA SER A 199 3.86 -1.99 31.25
C SER A 199 4.08 -2.35 29.79
N ARG A 200 5.23 -1.93 29.23
CA ARG A 200 5.64 -2.37 27.89
C ARG A 200 5.87 -3.88 27.86
N MET A 201 5.20 -4.53 26.93
CA MET A 201 5.36 -5.95 26.70
C MET A 201 6.46 -6.19 25.67
N LYS A 202 7.44 -7.00 26.04
CA LYS A 202 8.37 -7.58 25.07
C LYS A 202 7.61 -8.62 24.26
N HIS A 203 7.89 -8.67 22.97
CA HIS A 203 7.44 -9.80 22.16
C HIS A 203 7.99 -11.07 22.84
N GLY A 204 7.10 -11.96 23.30
CA GLY A 204 7.54 -13.29 23.71
C GLY A 204 8.34 -13.90 22.57
N ARG A 205 9.39 -14.69 22.87
CA ARG A 205 10.15 -15.47 21.87
C ARG A 205 9.29 -16.60 21.24
N GLY A 206 8.03 -16.33 20.93
CA GLY A 206 7.30 -17.11 19.94
C GLY A 206 8.07 -17.00 18.64
N SER A 207 8.22 -18.11 17.93
CA SER A 207 9.10 -18.29 16.78
C SER A 207 8.91 -17.19 15.73
N ASN A 208 9.66 -16.10 15.88
CA ASN A 208 9.92 -15.17 14.79
C ASN A 208 10.80 -15.95 13.83
N HIS A 209 10.17 -16.71 12.95
CA HIS A 209 10.87 -17.32 11.84
C HIS A 209 11.45 -16.15 11.02
N SER A 210 12.77 -16.14 10.83
CA SER A 210 13.44 -15.21 9.92
C SER A 210 12.98 -15.41 8.48
N GLU A 211 12.34 -16.53 8.21
CA GLU A 211 11.82 -16.95 6.91
C GLU A 211 10.36 -17.40 7.00
N SER A 212 9.70 -17.45 5.85
CA SER A 212 8.36 -17.99 5.75
C SER A 212 8.37 -19.49 6.05
N VAL A 213 7.52 -19.94 6.98
CA VAL A 213 7.25 -21.37 7.22
C VAL A 213 6.43 -22.00 6.08
N ARG A 214 5.98 -21.18 5.11
CA ARG A 214 5.29 -21.64 3.90
C ARG A 214 6.30 -21.87 2.79
N SER A 215 6.19 -23.01 2.12
CA SER A 215 6.92 -23.31 0.89
C SER A 215 6.57 -22.30 -0.21
N ALA A 216 7.58 -21.86 -0.94
CA ALA A 216 7.38 -21.01 -2.12
C ALA A 216 6.62 -21.80 -3.20
N LEU A 217 5.76 -21.10 -3.96
CA LEU A 217 5.10 -21.70 -5.11
C LEU A 217 6.16 -22.01 -6.18
N PRO A 218 6.26 -23.26 -6.67
CA PRO A 218 7.19 -23.62 -7.72
C PRO A 218 7.05 -22.77 -8.97
N TYR A 219 8.17 -22.47 -9.63
CA TYR A 219 8.21 -21.63 -10.83
C TYR A 219 7.30 -22.14 -11.96
N ALA A 220 7.22 -23.46 -12.14
CA ALA A 220 6.33 -24.07 -13.14
C ALA A 220 4.86 -23.62 -12.98
N TYR A 221 4.37 -23.50 -11.74
CA TYR A 221 3.01 -23.01 -11.49
C TYR A 221 2.90 -21.50 -11.68
N LEU A 222 3.96 -20.72 -11.47
CA LEU A 222 3.97 -19.29 -11.82
C LEU A 222 3.82 -19.09 -13.34
N THR A 223 4.52 -19.91 -14.14
CA THR A 223 4.36 -19.92 -15.60
C THR A 223 2.93 -20.30 -16.00
N ARG A 224 2.34 -21.34 -15.39
CA ARG A 224 0.94 -21.71 -15.64
C ARG A 224 -0.05 -20.59 -15.27
N LEU A 225 0.16 -19.94 -14.13
CA LEU A 225 -0.68 -18.80 -13.72
C LEU A 225 -0.59 -17.64 -14.70
N HIS A 226 0.61 -17.38 -15.25
CA HIS A 226 0.80 -16.40 -16.32
C HIS A 226 0.03 -16.80 -17.58
N GLU A 227 0.14 -18.04 -18.05
CA GLU A 227 -0.57 -18.54 -19.23
C GLU A 227 -2.09 -18.44 -19.09
N ILE A 228 -2.65 -18.73 -17.90
CA ILE A 228 -4.08 -18.59 -17.63
C ILE A 228 -4.51 -17.12 -17.65
N LEU A 229 -3.72 -16.24 -17.02
CA LEU A 229 -4.06 -14.83 -16.84
C LEU A 229 -3.89 -14.01 -18.13
N ALA A 230 -2.84 -14.29 -18.89
CA ALA A 230 -2.40 -13.52 -20.06
C ALA A 230 -1.96 -14.46 -21.21
N PRO A 231 -2.89 -15.20 -21.84
CA PRO A 231 -2.57 -16.22 -22.85
C PRO A 231 -2.12 -15.68 -24.21
N GLY A 232 -2.31 -14.38 -24.48
CA GLY A 232 -2.04 -13.78 -25.80
C GLY A 232 -1.42 -12.39 -25.70
N ALA A 233 -1.14 -11.80 -26.86
CA ALA A 233 -0.44 -10.52 -26.98
C ALA A 233 -1.33 -9.33 -26.61
N HIS A 234 -2.66 -9.43 -26.74
CA HIS A 234 -3.58 -8.32 -26.53
C HIS A 234 -4.57 -8.59 -25.41
N PHE A 235 -5.13 -7.53 -24.82
CA PHE A 235 -6.13 -7.65 -23.77
C PHE A 235 -7.40 -8.38 -24.22
N ARG A 236 -7.75 -8.34 -25.53
CA ARG A 236 -8.84 -9.16 -26.09
C ARG A 236 -8.60 -10.67 -25.92
N ASP A 237 -7.34 -11.10 -25.89
CA ASP A 237 -6.97 -12.51 -25.79
C ASP A 237 -7.12 -13.01 -24.33
N TRP A 238 -7.20 -12.10 -23.35
CA TRP A 238 -7.30 -12.39 -21.91
C TRP A 238 -8.73 -12.76 -21.49
N THR A 239 -9.34 -13.68 -22.24
CA THR A 239 -10.74 -14.08 -22.10
C THR A 239 -11.09 -14.59 -20.71
N TRP A 240 -10.20 -15.38 -20.09
CA TRP A 240 -10.37 -15.83 -18.70
C TRP A 240 -10.46 -14.64 -17.75
N ALA A 241 -9.52 -13.68 -17.84
CA ALA A 241 -9.45 -12.53 -16.94
C ALA A 241 -10.68 -11.62 -17.07
N GLN A 242 -11.21 -11.47 -18.29
CA GLN A 242 -12.43 -10.71 -18.58
C GLN A 242 -13.67 -11.28 -17.86
N GLN A 243 -13.69 -12.59 -17.64
CA GLN A 243 -14.81 -13.35 -17.06
C GLN A 243 -14.57 -13.76 -15.61
N ALA A 244 -13.33 -13.75 -15.13
CA ALA A 244 -12.92 -14.31 -13.83
C ALA A 244 -13.70 -13.75 -12.62
N LEU A 245 -14.23 -12.53 -12.76
CA LEU A 245 -14.99 -11.82 -11.73
C LEU A 245 -16.41 -11.46 -12.18
N GLY A 246 -16.87 -12.05 -13.29
CA GLY A 246 -18.21 -11.91 -13.82
C GLY A 246 -19.16 -12.99 -13.28
N ILE A 247 -20.09 -12.56 -12.42
CA ILE A 247 -21.50 -12.97 -12.35
C ILE A 247 -21.81 -14.46 -12.56
N LYS A 248 -22.27 -15.14 -11.50
CA LYS A 248 -23.03 -16.39 -11.65
C LYS A 248 -24.35 -16.06 -12.35
N VAL A 249 -24.59 -16.65 -13.51
CA VAL A 249 -25.91 -16.71 -14.14
C VAL A 249 -26.66 -17.82 -13.41
N ASP A 250 -27.82 -17.52 -12.82
CA ASP A 250 -28.66 -18.60 -12.27
C ASP A 250 -29.30 -19.43 -13.39
N GLU A 251 -29.90 -20.57 -13.06
CA GLU A 251 -30.51 -21.49 -14.02
C GLU A 251 -31.63 -20.83 -14.86
N ASP A 252 -32.19 -19.71 -14.36
CA ASP A 252 -33.22 -18.90 -15.01
C ASP A 252 -32.66 -17.76 -15.90
N GLY A 253 -31.34 -17.64 -16.02
CA GLY A 253 -30.69 -16.64 -16.87
C GLY A 253 -30.56 -15.25 -16.24
N ASN A 254 -30.83 -15.08 -14.94
CA ASN A 254 -30.65 -13.82 -14.23
C ASN A 254 -29.21 -13.63 -13.75
N LEU A 255 -28.72 -12.40 -13.89
CA LEU A 255 -27.39 -11.99 -13.45
C LEU A 255 -27.38 -11.76 -11.92
N GLN A 256 -26.84 -12.70 -11.14
CA GLN A 256 -26.58 -12.45 -9.72
C GLN A 256 -25.22 -11.79 -9.52
N SER A 257 -25.22 -10.45 -9.40
CA SER A 257 -24.04 -9.74 -8.89
C SER A 257 -24.01 -9.90 -7.36
N THR A 258 -23.07 -10.66 -6.81
CA THR A 258 -22.78 -10.60 -5.37
C THR A 258 -22.07 -9.27 -5.09
N GLY A 259 -22.86 -8.20 -4.93
CA GLY A 259 -22.36 -6.86 -4.60
C GLY A 259 -22.09 -5.93 -5.79
N GLY A 260 -23.11 -5.62 -6.60
CA GLY A 260 -23.29 -4.32 -7.28
C GLY A 260 -22.21 -3.79 -8.26
N ARG A 261 -21.06 -4.43 -8.43
CA ARG A 261 -19.97 -4.04 -9.34
C ARG A 261 -19.53 -5.27 -10.13
N ILE A 262 -19.70 -5.22 -11.45
CA ILE A 262 -19.18 -6.25 -12.35
C ILE A 262 -17.69 -6.01 -12.44
N ALA A 263 -16.88 -6.85 -11.79
CA ALA A 263 -15.76 -6.35 -11.00
C ALA A 263 -14.67 -5.58 -11.75
N ASP A 264 -14.55 -5.70 -13.07
CA ASP A 264 -13.59 -4.93 -13.89
C ASP A 264 -14.23 -4.25 -15.13
N TRP A 265 -15.56 -4.19 -15.22
CA TRP A 265 -16.26 -3.56 -16.34
C TRP A 265 -16.85 -2.21 -15.91
N PHE A 266 -16.63 -1.16 -16.71
CA PHE A 266 -17.15 0.18 -16.42
C PHE A 266 -17.82 0.80 -17.64
N GLU A 267 -18.87 1.60 -17.38
CA GLU A 267 -19.65 2.25 -18.42
C GLU A 267 -18.86 3.39 -19.08
N VAL A 268 -18.96 3.50 -20.40
CA VAL A 268 -18.34 4.56 -21.20
C VAL A 268 -19.33 5.10 -22.23
N ASP A 269 -19.05 6.29 -22.74
CA ASP A 269 -19.73 6.78 -23.93
C ASP A 269 -19.40 5.87 -25.13
N PRO A 270 -20.39 5.44 -25.94
CA PRO A 270 -20.13 4.60 -27.12
C PRO A 270 -19.11 5.18 -28.10
N SER A 271 -18.94 6.51 -28.15
CA SER A 271 -17.93 7.17 -28.99
C SER A 271 -16.48 6.88 -28.58
N LEU A 272 -16.25 6.44 -27.34
CA LEU A 272 -14.92 6.06 -26.85
C LEU A 272 -14.47 4.69 -27.37
N ILE A 273 -15.40 3.89 -27.91
CA ILE A 273 -15.07 2.56 -28.44
C ILE A 273 -14.26 2.69 -29.71
N ASP A 274 -13.10 2.04 -29.73
CA ASP A 274 -12.24 1.92 -30.90
C ASP A 274 -12.18 0.46 -31.37
N PRO A 275 -12.95 0.08 -32.40
CA PRO A 275 -12.97 -1.29 -32.90
C PRO A 275 -11.65 -1.77 -33.50
N ASN A 276 -10.76 -0.86 -33.87
CA ASN A 276 -9.46 -1.19 -34.48
C ASN A 276 -8.38 -1.41 -33.43
N ASP A 277 -8.62 -1.01 -32.20
CA ASP A 277 -7.71 -1.20 -31.08
C ASP A 277 -7.94 -2.60 -30.46
N PRO A 278 -7.01 -3.55 -30.62
CA PRO A 278 -7.14 -4.91 -30.08
C PRO A 278 -7.11 -4.95 -28.54
N ASP A 279 -6.74 -3.86 -27.89
CA ASP A 279 -6.74 -3.70 -26.44
C ASP A 279 -8.01 -2.96 -25.93
N CYS A 280 -8.91 -2.52 -26.84
CA CYS A 280 -10.25 -2.01 -26.53
C CYS A 280 -11.25 -3.16 -26.36
N VAL A 281 -11.26 -3.80 -25.21
CA VAL A 281 -12.23 -4.86 -24.91
C VAL A 281 -13.53 -4.24 -24.39
N TRP A 282 -14.61 -4.38 -25.17
CA TRP A 282 -15.90 -3.76 -24.86
C TRP A 282 -17.07 -4.72 -25.02
N ARG A 283 -18.21 -4.37 -24.42
CA ARG A 283 -19.48 -5.08 -24.58
C ARG A 283 -20.68 -4.14 -24.42
N THR A 284 -21.86 -4.60 -24.85
CA THR A 284 -23.14 -3.97 -24.51
C THR A 284 -23.90 -4.83 -23.52
N ARG A 285 -24.55 -4.19 -22.54
CA ARG A 285 -25.36 -4.87 -21.53
C ARG A 285 -26.71 -4.19 -21.38
N LYS A 286 -27.78 -4.98 -21.38
CA LYS A 286 -29.13 -4.51 -21.08
C LYS A 286 -29.32 -4.44 -19.56
N LEU A 287 -29.73 -3.29 -19.06
CA LEU A 287 -30.00 -2.98 -17.67
C LEU A 287 -31.51 -2.79 -17.47
N LEU A 288 -32.13 -3.66 -16.66
CA LEU A 288 -33.56 -3.57 -16.35
C LEU A 288 -33.90 -2.29 -15.58
N ARG A 289 -33.06 -1.90 -14.61
CA ARG A 289 -33.21 -0.66 -13.85
C ARG A 289 -31.86 -0.07 -13.45
N ARG A 290 -31.76 1.26 -13.44
CA ARG A 290 -30.69 2.02 -12.81
C ARG A 290 -31.22 2.63 -11.53
N LEU A 291 -30.47 2.49 -10.44
CA LEU A 291 -30.80 3.09 -9.15
C LEU A 291 -29.94 4.31 -8.90
N ASP A 292 -30.52 5.31 -8.26
CA ASP A 292 -29.78 6.42 -7.68
C ASP A 292 -28.83 5.89 -6.61
N PRO A 293 -27.52 6.21 -6.68
CA PRO A 293 -26.55 5.73 -5.70
C PRO A 293 -26.89 6.12 -4.26
N VAL A 294 -27.55 7.27 -4.06
CA VAL A 294 -27.87 7.86 -2.75
C VAL A 294 -29.28 7.49 -2.33
N THR A 295 -30.29 7.79 -3.14
CA THR A 295 -31.70 7.62 -2.77
C THR A 295 -32.23 6.21 -3.02
N ARG A 296 -31.48 5.37 -3.74
CA ARG A 296 -31.87 4.03 -4.18
C ARG A 296 -33.16 3.97 -4.99
N LYS A 297 -33.68 5.11 -5.43
CA LYS A 297 -34.84 5.20 -6.31
C LYS A 297 -34.46 4.80 -7.74
N VAL A 298 -35.41 4.25 -8.48
CA VAL A 298 -35.21 3.93 -9.90
C VAL A 298 -35.10 5.24 -10.68
N ILE A 299 -33.95 5.46 -11.32
CA ILE A 299 -33.70 6.61 -12.21
C ILE A 299 -34.17 6.30 -13.62
N ALA A 300 -33.94 5.09 -14.10
CA ALA A 300 -34.26 4.69 -15.47
C ALA A 300 -34.46 3.18 -15.56
N THR A 301 -35.21 2.73 -16.58
CA THR A 301 -35.51 1.32 -16.84
C THR A 301 -35.18 0.96 -18.28
N ASN A 302 -34.89 -0.32 -18.54
CA ASN A 302 -34.60 -0.87 -19.88
C ASN A 302 -33.52 -0.11 -20.67
N LEU A 303 -32.38 0.16 -20.01
CA LEU A 303 -31.24 0.84 -20.62
C LEU A 303 -30.34 -0.15 -21.35
N THR A 304 -29.68 0.28 -22.43
CA THR A 304 -28.52 -0.42 -22.99
C THR A 304 -27.28 0.40 -22.67
N VAL A 305 -26.33 -0.20 -21.96
CA VAL A 305 -25.06 0.46 -21.61
C VAL A 305 -23.91 -0.17 -22.36
N THR A 306 -22.96 0.67 -22.76
CA THR A 306 -21.68 0.25 -23.34
C THR A 306 -20.64 0.24 -22.23
N GLU A 307 -19.93 -0.87 -22.10
CA GLU A 307 -18.94 -1.07 -21.06
C GLU A 307 -17.59 -1.44 -21.68
N VAL A 308 -16.50 -0.94 -21.09
CA VAL A 308 -15.13 -1.34 -21.41
C VAL A 308 -14.57 -2.13 -20.22
N TRP A 309 -13.77 -3.15 -20.52
CA TRP A 309 -13.08 -3.94 -19.52
C TRP A 309 -11.76 -3.28 -19.09
N SER A 310 -11.51 -3.23 -17.79
CA SER A 310 -10.30 -2.67 -17.21
C SER A 310 -9.25 -3.76 -16.98
N PRO A 311 -8.08 -3.70 -17.64
CA PRO A 311 -6.99 -4.66 -17.45
C PRO A 311 -6.17 -4.40 -16.19
N VAL A 312 -6.43 -3.30 -15.47
CA VAL A 312 -5.60 -2.76 -14.39
C VAL A 312 -5.28 -3.79 -13.30
N ARG A 313 -6.32 -4.48 -12.82
CA ARG A 313 -6.19 -5.51 -11.78
C ARG A 313 -5.37 -6.71 -12.26
N SER A 314 -5.65 -7.17 -13.48
CA SER A 314 -4.99 -8.32 -14.08
C SER A 314 -3.51 -8.03 -14.33
N VAL A 315 -3.16 -6.85 -14.86
CA VAL A 315 -1.77 -6.44 -15.05
C VAL A 315 -1.05 -6.25 -13.70
N ALA A 316 -1.74 -5.77 -12.66
CA ALA A 316 -1.16 -5.64 -11.32
C ALA A 316 -0.80 -7.02 -10.75
N LEU A 317 -1.67 -8.01 -10.93
CA LEU A 317 -1.42 -9.38 -10.51
C LEU A 317 -0.30 -10.02 -11.34
N LEU A 318 -0.30 -9.79 -12.66
CA LEU A 318 0.74 -10.26 -13.57
C LEU A 318 2.12 -9.70 -13.19
N THR A 319 2.18 -8.42 -12.81
CA THR A 319 3.42 -7.78 -12.30
C THR A 319 3.97 -8.55 -11.10
N LYS A 320 3.10 -8.99 -10.17
CA LYS A 320 3.51 -9.78 -9.01
C LYS A 320 3.95 -11.21 -9.36
N LEU A 321 3.50 -11.76 -10.48
CA LEU A 321 3.99 -13.05 -10.97
C LEU A 321 5.39 -12.93 -11.59
N HIS A 322 5.73 -11.77 -12.17
CA HIS A 322 7.05 -11.52 -12.75
C HIS A 322 8.11 -11.06 -11.75
N VAL A 323 7.74 -10.23 -10.77
CA VAL A 323 8.69 -9.64 -9.82
C VAL A 323 8.19 -9.73 -8.37
N PRO A 324 9.07 -9.97 -7.38
CA PRO A 324 8.70 -10.15 -5.97
C PRO A 324 8.43 -8.82 -5.26
N LEU A 325 7.62 -7.95 -5.86
CA LEU A 325 7.22 -6.67 -5.28
C LEU A 325 6.07 -6.84 -4.29
N ARG A 326 6.07 -6.01 -3.24
CA ARG A 326 4.94 -5.96 -2.31
C ARG A 326 3.73 -5.37 -3.03
N SER A 327 2.53 -5.83 -2.67
CA SER A 327 1.26 -5.32 -3.21
C SER A 327 1.18 -3.79 -3.22
N SER A 328 1.58 -3.14 -2.13
CA SER A 328 1.60 -1.67 -2.05
C SER A 328 2.57 -1.02 -3.04
N GLN A 329 3.74 -1.63 -3.27
CA GLN A 329 4.73 -1.10 -4.22
C GLN A 329 4.19 -1.13 -5.65
N VAL A 330 3.58 -2.25 -6.06
CA VAL A 330 2.97 -2.38 -7.40
C VAL A 330 1.88 -1.34 -7.59
N ARG A 331 0.94 -1.23 -6.64
CA ARG A 331 -0.22 -0.33 -6.73
C ARG A 331 0.14 1.15 -6.82
N TRP A 332 1.30 1.52 -6.30
CA TRP A 332 1.75 2.91 -6.26
C TRP A 332 2.69 3.27 -7.40
N LEU A 333 3.03 2.34 -8.29
CA LEU A 333 3.91 2.61 -9.42
C LEU A 333 3.39 3.78 -10.25
N ASP A 334 4.33 4.67 -10.59
CA ASP A 334 4.09 5.78 -11.51
C ASP A 334 4.16 5.28 -12.95
N SER A 335 3.29 5.78 -13.80
CA SER A 335 3.16 5.38 -15.21
C SER A 335 4.24 5.97 -16.10
N GLY A 336 4.93 7.02 -15.66
CA GLY A 336 5.85 7.82 -16.47
C GLY A 336 5.15 8.69 -17.50
N GLU A 337 3.84 8.94 -17.37
CA GLU A 337 3.10 9.86 -18.25
C GLU A 337 3.63 11.30 -18.18
N ALA A 338 4.22 11.69 -17.04
CA ALA A 338 4.84 13.00 -16.82
C ALA A 338 6.37 13.02 -17.02
N ASP A 339 6.99 11.88 -17.34
CA ASP A 339 8.45 11.82 -17.52
C ASP A 339 8.88 12.52 -18.81
N THR A 340 10.08 13.07 -18.83
CA THR A 340 10.63 13.75 -20.03
C THR A 340 10.87 12.77 -21.16
N TRP A 341 11.39 11.58 -20.84
CA TRP A 341 11.63 10.52 -21.80
C TRP A 341 10.62 9.40 -21.56
N ARG A 342 10.02 8.91 -22.64
CA ARG A 342 8.98 7.89 -22.60
C ARG A 342 9.50 6.61 -23.22
N TYR A 343 9.44 5.52 -22.46
CA TYR A 343 9.67 4.17 -22.98
C TYR A 343 8.57 3.81 -23.99
N GLN A 344 8.95 3.45 -25.20
CA GLN A 344 8.05 2.97 -26.24
C GLN A 344 8.65 1.78 -26.97
N THR A 345 7.82 0.81 -27.32
CA THR A 345 8.21 -0.32 -28.16
C THR A 345 7.71 -0.13 -29.58
N THR A 346 8.58 -0.33 -30.58
CA THR A 346 8.27 -0.14 -32.00
C THR A 346 8.20 -1.48 -32.75
N GLY A 347 7.29 -1.59 -33.72
CA GLY A 347 7.37 -2.59 -34.80
C GLY A 347 6.92 -4.03 -34.53
N ARG A 348 6.64 -4.50 -33.30
CA ARG A 348 6.11 -5.85 -33.02
C ARG A 348 5.21 -5.92 -31.77
N ASP A 349 4.16 -6.75 -31.83
CA ASP A 349 3.23 -7.04 -30.72
C ASP A 349 3.62 -8.31 -29.93
N GLY A 350 3.23 -8.36 -28.65
CA GLY A 350 3.37 -9.53 -27.76
C GLY A 350 4.59 -9.50 -26.81
N PRO A 351 4.57 -10.22 -25.68
CA PRO A 351 5.65 -10.20 -24.69
C PRO A 351 6.97 -10.81 -25.21
N GLU A 352 6.93 -11.70 -26.20
CA GLU A 352 8.10 -12.33 -26.83
C GLU A 352 8.86 -11.41 -27.82
N ARG A 353 8.38 -10.16 -28.00
CA ARG A 353 8.97 -9.09 -28.84
C ARG A 353 10.43 -8.72 -28.51
N GLY A 354 10.96 -9.22 -27.40
CA GLY A 354 12.23 -8.79 -26.80
C GLY A 354 13.51 -9.30 -27.46
N HIS A 355 13.46 -9.96 -28.62
CA HIS A 355 14.69 -10.42 -29.28
C HIS A 355 14.78 -9.85 -30.71
N PRO A 356 15.62 -8.81 -30.93
CA PRO A 356 15.99 -8.45 -32.29
C PRO A 356 16.64 -9.66 -32.99
N ALA A 357 16.49 -9.77 -34.31
CA ALA A 357 17.30 -10.72 -35.05
C ALA A 357 18.79 -10.37 -34.85
N PRO A 358 19.72 -11.35 -34.93
CA PRO A 358 21.14 -11.06 -34.77
C PRO A 358 21.58 -9.91 -35.69
N GLY A 359 21.99 -8.78 -35.10
CA GLY A 359 22.42 -7.58 -35.82
C GLY A 359 21.37 -6.48 -36.02
N GLU A 360 20.12 -6.68 -35.62
CA GLU A 360 19.10 -5.62 -35.60
C GLU A 360 19.21 -4.77 -34.32
N PRO A 361 19.00 -3.44 -34.39
CA PRO A 361 18.89 -2.62 -33.20
C PRO A 361 17.69 -3.05 -32.36
N TRP A 362 17.80 -2.92 -31.04
CA TRP A 362 16.69 -3.21 -30.14
C TRP A 362 15.48 -2.35 -30.50
N PRO A 363 14.25 -2.91 -30.58
CA PRO A 363 13.04 -2.17 -30.94
C PRO A 363 12.50 -1.28 -29.81
N VAL A 364 13.34 -0.93 -28.84
CA VAL A 364 12.98 -0.13 -27.66
C VAL A 364 13.49 1.28 -27.88
N ASP A 365 12.56 2.20 -28.11
CA ASP A 365 12.86 3.62 -28.27
C ASP A 365 12.45 4.39 -27.01
N TRP A 366 13.44 5.06 -26.41
CA TRP A 366 13.16 6.14 -25.48
C TRP A 366 12.94 7.40 -26.30
N VAL A 367 11.69 7.79 -26.47
CA VAL A 367 11.30 8.98 -27.23
C VAL A 367 11.06 10.16 -26.29
N LEU A 368 11.25 11.38 -26.80
CA LEU A 368 10.89 12.58 -26.04
C LEU A 368 9.35 12.59 -25.85
N ASN A 369 8.91 12.79 -24.60
CA ASN A 369 7.50 12.80 -24.29
C ASN A 369 6.87 14.13 -24.73
N THR A 370 5.95 14.05 -25.69
CA THR A 370 5.17 15.21 -26.19
C THR A 370 3.74 15.22 -25.65
N GLY A 371 3.46 14.39 -24.64
CA GLY A 371 2.15 14.30 -24.00
C GLY A 371 1.82 15.57 -23.18
N PRO A 372 0.52 15.79 -22.87
CA PRO A 372 0.08 17.00 -22.15
C PRO A 372 0.61 17.08 -20.71
N LEU A 373 1.02 15.95 -20.13
CA LEU A 373 1.56 15.85 -18.77
C LEU A 373 3.09 15.91 -18.74
N ALA A 374 3.77 15.93 -19.88
CA ALA A 374 5.22 15.83 -19.94
C ALA A 374 5.89 17.00 -19.19
N GLU A 375 6.77 16.67 -18.26
CA GLU A 375 7.56 17.63 -17.48
C GLU A 375 9.05 17.50 -17.80
N GLY A 376 9.81 18.55 -17.46
CA GLY A 376 11.26 18.61 -17.66
C GLY A 376 11.69 18.81 -19.10
N ASP A 377 13.00 18.78 -19.32
CA ASP A 377 13.63 18.89 -20.63
C ASP A 377 14.85 17.97 -20.72
N GLU A 378 15.47 17.87 -21.90
CA GLU A 378 16.61 16.96 -22.10
C GLU A 378 17.80 17.26 -21.17
N ARG A 379 17.95 18.50 -20.70
CA ARG A 379 19.02 18.92 -19.78
C ARG A 379 18.67 18.60 -18.33
N HIS A 380 17.39 18.71 -17.96
CA HIS A 380 16.86 18.43 -16.63
C HIS A 380 15.69 17.44 -16.71
N PRO A 381 15.97 16.15 -16.99
CA PRO A 381 14.92 15.18 -17.23
C PRO A 381 14.19 14.79 -15.93
N VAL A 382 12.86 14.82 -15.98
CA VAL A 382 11.98 14.20 -14.99
C VAL A 382 11.89 12.71 -15.26
N ARG A 383 11.99 11.92 -14.18
CA ARG A 383 12.12 10.45 -14.20
C ARG A 383 11.43 9.86 -12.96
N ARG A 384 10.11 9.89 -12.91
CA ARG A 384 9.27 9.35 -11.82
C ARG A 384 8.70 7.97 -12.16
N GLY A 385 8.49 7.70 -13.44
CA GLY A 385 7.86 6.50 -13.97
C GLY A 385 8.56 5.20 -13.61
N VAL A 386 7.79 4.11 -13.68
CA VAL A 386 8.30 2.74 -13.49
C VAL A 386 9.38 2.37 -14.50
N PHE A 387 9.37 2.98 -15.68
CA PHE A 387 10.42 2.79 -16.69
C PHE A 387 11.62 3.63 -16.30
N ARG A 388 12.80 3.03 -16.18
CA ARG A 388 14.05 3.77 -15.95
C ARG A 388 15.05 3.53 -17.06
N ARG A 389 15.42 4.59 -17.77
CA ARG A 389 16.53 4.58 -18.72
C ARG A 389 17.84 4.39 -17.96
N ILE A 390 18.61 3.36 -18.32
CA ILE A 390 19.92 3.06 -17.78
C ILE A 390 20.91 3.14 -18.94
N GLU A 391 21.80 4.12 -18.88
CA GLU A 391 22.85 4.32 -19.86
C GLU A 391 24.14 3.67 -19.38
N ASP A 392 24.60 2.67 -20.13
CA ASP A 392 25.93 2.12 -19.95
C ASP A 392 26.91 2.91 -20.81
N ARG A 393 27.76 3.72 -20.16
CA ARG A 393 28.76 4.55 -20.85
C ARG A 393 29.91 3.73 -21.42
N GLU A 394 30.21 2.57 -20.84
CA GLU A 394 31.32 1.71 -21.25
C GLU A 394 30.98 1.00 -22.55
N PHE A 395 29.78 0.41 -22.63
CA PHE A 395 29.33 -0.31 -23.82
C PHE A 395 28.49 0.55 -24.78
N ARG A 396 28.21 1.80 -24.42
CA ARG A 396 27.27 2.70 -25.13
C ARG A 396 25.92 2.05 -25.39
N THR A 397 25.51 1.16 -24.49
CA THR A 397 24.24 0.46 -24.57
C THR A 397 23.22 1.13 -23.67
N LEU A 398 21.98 1.18 -24.16
CA LEU A 398 20.84 1.62 -23.39
C LEU A 398 20.06 0.40 -22.93
N SER A 399 19.75 0.32 -21.64
CA SER A 399 18.85 -0.68 -21.07
C SER A 399 17.73 -0.02 -20.27
N THR A 400 16.69 -0.78 -19.98
CA THR A 400 15.54 -0.30 -19.20
C THR A 400 15.39 -1.09 -17.91
N GLY A 401 15.50 -0.42 -16.78
CA GLY A 401 15.18 -0.98 -15.46
C GLY A 401 13.79 -0.62 -14.98
N LEU A 402 13.42 -1.17 -13.81
CA LEU A 402 12.17 -0.87 -13.12
C LEU A 402 12.44 0.05 -11.93
N PHE A 403 11.89 1.25 -11.93
CA PHE A 403 11.93 2.14 -10.78
C PHE A 403 10.71 1.94 -9.89
N ILE A 404 10.96 1.72 -8.60
CA ILE A 404 9.93 1.54 -7.59
C ILE A 404 9.94 2.78 -6.70
N ASN A 405 8.94 3.63 -6.85
CA ASN A 405 8.82 4.93 -6.16
C ASN A 405 8.63 4.86 -4.63
N THR A 406 8.63 3.65 -4.04
CA THR A 406 8.51 3.48 -2.59
C THR A 406 9.40 2.36 -2.03
N ASN A 407 10.08 2.66 -0.94
CA ASN A 407 10.89 1.75 -0.14
C ASN A 407 10.60 1.95 1.35
N LYS A 408 9.96 0.95 1.97
CA LYS A 408 9.41 1.05 3.33
C LYS A 408 10.39 1.59 4.38
N THR A 409 11.60 1.03 4.45
CA THR A 409 12.56 1.34 5.51
C THR A 409 13.64 2.32 5.07
N ALA A 410 13.97 2.37 3.78
CA ALA A 410 14.98 3.31 3.29
C ALA A 410 14.41 4.73 3.10
N ASP A 411 13.10 4.88 2.84
CA ASP A 411 12.48 6.19 2.60
C ASP A 411 11.96 6.86 3.88
N ALA A 412 12.37 6.39 5.07
CA ALA A 412 11.90 6.96 6.34
C ALA A 412 12.29 8.43 6.47
N ASP A 413 13.49 8.77 5.99
CA ASP A 413 14.10 10.10 6.10
C ASP A 413 14.30 10.79 4.75
N VAL A 414 13.76 10.22 3.66
CA VAL A 414 13.88 10.73 2.28
C VAL A 414 12.57 11.35 1.86
N ASP A 415 12.59 12.45 1.10
CA ASP A 415 11.39 13.18 0.65
C ASP A 415 11.30 13.28 -0.87
N GLY A 416 10.08 13.43 -1.39
CA GLY A 416 9.82 13.74 -2.79
C GLY A 416 10.35 12.69 -3.77
N ASP A 417 10.96 13.18 -4.86
CA ASP A 417 11.43 12.39 -6.01
C ASP A 417 12.66 11.52 -5.70
N ASP A 418 13.32 11.73 -4.55
CA ASP A 418 14.47 10.93 -4.12
C ASP A 418 14.05 9.59 -3.47
N LYS A 419 12.75 9.41 -3.19
CA LYS A 419 12.21 8.16 -2.64
C LYS A 419 12.28 7.00 -3.64
N GLY A 420 12.45 5.80 -3.11
CA GLY A 420 12.36 4.58 -3.89
C GLY A 420 13.71 3.95 -4.25
N TYR A 421 13.70 3.07 -5.24
CA TYR A 421 14.90 2.36 -5.68
C TYR A 421 14.77 1.84 -7.11
N LEU A 422 15.91 1.64 -7.76
CA LEU A 422 16.01 1.06 -9.10
C LEU A 422 16.27 -0.45 -8.99
N ILE A 423 15.49 -1.23 -9.73
CA ILE A 423 15.82 -2.61 -10.09
C ILE A 423 16.49 -2.53 -11.48
N PRO A 424 17.81 -2.73 -11.59
CA PRO A 424 18.56 -2.50 -12.82
C PRO A 424 18.42 -3.64 -13.85
N TRP A 425 17.45 -4.54 -13.64
CA TRP A 425 17.21 -5.69 -14.51
C TRP A 425 16.12 -5.39 -15.52
N GLN A 426 16.44 -5.57 -16.80
CA GLN A 426 15.49 -5.46 -17.89
C GLN A 426 14.67 -6.74 -18.03
N LYS A 427 13.35 -6.63 -17.80
CA LYS A 427 12.38 -7.72 -17.98
C LYS A 427 11.39 -7.33 -19.07
N ASP A 428 11.69 -7.68 -20.31
CA ASP A 428 10.95 -7.21 -21.49
C ASP A 428 9.45 -7.56 -21.48
N ASP A 429 9.08 -8.78 -21.07
CA ASP A 429 7.68 -9.21 -20.97
C ASP A 429 6.89 -8.31 -20.00
N LEU A 430 7.51 -7.94 -18.87
CA LEU A 430 6.84 -7.09 -17.88
C LEU A 430 6.77 -5.66 -18.39
N LEU A 431 7.85 -5.14 -18.97
CA LEU A 431 7.87 -3.81 -19.59
C LEU A 431 6.80 -3.67 -20.67
N TYR A 432 6.48 -4.75 -21.40
CA TYR A 432 5.36 -4.79 -22.34
C TYR A 432 4.02 -4.50 -21.69
N TRP A 433 3.68 -5.28 -20.67
CA TRP A 433 2.38 -5.16 -20.05
C TRP A 433 2.22 -3.83 -19.31
N LEU A 434 3.29 -3.32 -18.72
CA LEU A 434 3.30 -1.99 -18.08
C LEU A 434 3.11 -0.88 -19.13
N GLU A 435 3.80 -0.96 -20.27
CA GLU A 435 3.69 0.02 -21.36
C GLU A 435 2.29 0.02 -21.95
N LYS A 436 1.77 -1.17 -22.24
CA LYS A 436 0.43 -1.37 -22.77
C LYS A 436 -0.63 -0.86 -21.80
N LEU A 437 -0.48 -1.14 -20.50
CA LEU A 437 -1.37 -0.58 -19.46
C LEU A 437 -1.30 0.95 -19.41
N ARG A 438 -0.10 1.55 -19.46
CA ARG A 438 0.05 3.02 -19.50
C ARG A 438 -0.70 3.61 -20.69
N ASN A 439 -0.52 3.05 -21.89
CA ASN A 439 -1.18 3.55 -23.10
C ASN A 439 -2.70 3.37 -23.02
N TRP A 440 -3.17 2.23 -22.49
CA TRP A 440 -4.60 1.99 -22.25
C TRP A 440 -5.18 3.00 -21.25
N GLN A 441 -4.49 3.27 -20.15
CA GLN A 441 -4.91 4.26 -19.16
C GLN A 441 -4.97 5.67 -19.75
N ALA A 442 -3.96 6.08 -20.53
CA ALA A 442 -3.95 7.39 -21.17
C ALA A 442 -5.12 7.59 -22.16
N LYS A 443 -5.60 6.51 -22.80
CA LYS A 443 -6.71 6.55 -23.77
C LYS A 443 -8.09 6.43 -23.12
N TYR A 444 -8.29 5.45 -22.23
CA TYR A 444 -9.61 5.09 -21.71
C TYR A 444 -9.89 5.59 -20.28
N ASN A 445 -8.86 6.08 -19.57
CA ASN A 445 -8.99 6.65 -18.23
C ASN A 445 -7.93 7.77 -18.01
N PRO A 446 -7.97 8.83 -18.85
CA PRO A 446 -7.00 9.90 -18.81
C PRO A 446 -7.08 10.67 -17.48
N ILE A 447 -5.96 11.30 -17.12
CA ILE A 447 -5.86 12.23 -16.00
C ILE A 447 -5.40 13.60 -16.53
N GLU A 448 -5.89 14.66 -15.91
CA GLU A 448 -5.55 16.04 -16.30
C GLU A 448 -4.24 16.53 -15.65
N ALA A 449 -3.88 15.95 -14.50
CA ALA A 449 -2.67 16.25 -13.76
C ALA A 449 -2.23 15.04 -12.91
N PRO A 450 -0.94 14.97 -12.50
CA PRO A 450 -0.50 14.04 -11.46
C PRO A 450 -1.32 14.17 -10.16
N ILE A 451 -1.52 13.06 -9.46
CA ILE A 451 -2.37 13.04 -8.26
C ILE A 451 -1.53 13.25 -7.00
N ALA A 452 -1.87 14.30 -6.25
CA ALA A 452 -1.26 14.57 -4.97
C ALA A 452 -1.63 13.52 -3.91
N TRP A 453 -0.63 13.04 -3.18
CA TRP A 453 -0.81 12.00 -2.16
C TRP A 453 -1.72 12.44 -1.01
N SER A 454 -1.81 13.74 -0.73
CA SER A 454 -2.72 14.33 0.26
C SER A 454 -4.20 14.05 -0.04
N THR A 455 -4.56 13.80 -1.31
CA THR A 455 -5.93 13.46 -1.73
C THR A 455 -6.29 11.98 -1.49
N LEU A 456 -5.29 11.15 -1.13
CA LEU A 456 -5.49 9.72 -0.92
C LEU A 456 -6.06 9.42 0.46
N GLN A 457 -7.22 8.76 0.45
CA GLN A 457 -7.92 8.32 1.66
C GLN A 457 -7.50 6.89 2.06
N LYS A 458 -7.92 6.46 3.26
CA LYS A 458 -7.72 5.09 3.77
C LYS A 458 -8.19 3.99 2.80
N LYS A 459 -9.25 4.24 2.02
CA LYS A 459 -9.74 3.27 1.01
C LYS A 459 -8.70 2.99 -0.08
N HIS A 460 -7.86 3.98 -0.41
CA HIS A 460 -6.73 3.84 -1.34
C HIS A 460 -5.48 3.32 -0.62
N LEU A 461 -5.18 3.81 0.57
CA LEU A 461 -3.92 3.49 1.25
C LEU A 461 -3.95 2.18 2.06
N GLY A 462 -5.14 1.64 2.35
CA GLY A 462 -5.36 0.49 3.25
C GLY A 462 -5.25 0.84 4.75
N THR A 463 -4.63 1.97 5.08
CA THR A 463 -4.48 2.50 6.43
C THR A 463 -4.64 4.02 6.43
N VAL A 464 -4.93 4.59 7.60
CA VAL A 464 -4.84 6.04 7.82
C VAL A 464 -3.36 6.42 7.85
N LYS A 465 -3.01 7.51 7.17
CA LYS A 465 -1.72 8.20 7.22
C LYS A 465 -1.96 9.66 7.63
N SER A 466 -0.99 10.30 8.30
CA SER A 466 -1.06 11.72 8.63
C SER A 466 -0.88 12.59 7.39
N ALA A 467 -1.33 13.85 7.46
CA ALA A 467 -1.12 14.81 6.38
C ALA A 467 0.37 15.04 6.11
N ALA A 468 1.19 15.18 7.16
CA ALA A 468 2.64 15.32 7.04
C ALA A 468 3.27 14.11 6.35
N ALA A 469 2.87 12.88 6.69
CA ALA A 469 3.38 11.69 6.03
C ALA A 469 3.01 11.62 4.53
N LEU A 470 1.85 12.15 4.14
CA LEU A 470 1.41 12.19 2.74
C LEU A 470 2.12 13.27 1.94
N ALA A 471 2.37 14.44 2.55
CA ALA A 471 3.07 15.55 1.92
C ALA A 471 4.53 15.23 1.53
N ARG A 472 5.12 14.17 2.11
CA ARG A 472 6.47 13.71 1.80
C ARG A 472 6.59 12.96 0.48
N TYR A 473 5.48 12.58 -0.16
CA TYR A 473 5.49 11.89 -1.46
C TYR A 473 5.27 12.89 -2.58
N ALA A 474 5.99 12.72 -3.69
CA ALA A 474 5.75 13.49 -4.91
C ALA A 474 4.41 13.13 -5.55
N ASP A 475 3.83 14.08 -6.27
CA ASP A 475 2.62 13.84 -7.06
C ASP A 475 2.88 12.75 -8.09
N THR A 476 1.88 11.87 -8.29
CA THR A 476 2.09 10.60 -9.00
C THR A 476 1.04 10.40 -10.08
N CYS A 477 1.48 10.05 -11.29
CA CYS A 477 0.63 9.50 -12.34
C CYS A 477 0.46 8.00 -12.09
N PHE A 478 -0.47 7.60 -11.23
CA PHE A 478 -0.61 6.17 -10.87
C PHE A 478 -0.88 5.29 -12.10
N LEU A 479 0.01 4.33 -12.37
CA LEU A 479 -0.14 3.34 -13.44
C LEU A 479 -1.34 2.43 -13.18
N PHE A 480 -1.49 2.01 -11.93
CA PHE A 480 -2.57 1.13 -11.48
C PHE A 480 -3.76 1.90 -10.89
N ARG A 481 -4.20 2.97 -11.58
CA ARG A 481 -5.39 3.75 -11.22
C ARG A 481 -6.69 3.04 -11.62
N ASP A 482 -7.72 3.15 -10.78
CA ASP A 482 -8.94 2.34 -10.88
C ASP A 482 -9.98 2.93 -11.84
N ALA A 483 -9.92 2.59 -13.13
CA ALA A 483 -10.91 3.05 -14.12
C ALA A 483 -12.37 2.65 -13.79
N THR A 484 -12.58 1.65 -12.93
CA THR A 484 -13.92 1.21 -12.50
C THR A 484 -14.48 2.00 -11.34
N ALA A 485 -13.65 2.85 -10.72
CA ALA A 485 -14.03 3.76 -9.66
C ALA A 485 -15.02 4.84 -10.13
N THR A 486 -15.57 5.60 -9.20
CA THR A 486 -16.54 6.67 -9.48
C THR A 486 -15.90 8.03 -9.21
N GLY A 487 -16.17 9.02 -10.07
CA GLY A 487 -15.65 10.38 -9.92
C GLY A 487 -14.13 10.42 -9.85
N GLU A 488 -13.58 11.25 -8.97
CA GLU A 488 -12.13 11.46 -8.80
C GLU A 488 -11.35 10.20 -8.39
N ASP A 489 -12.01 9.19 -7.82
CA ASP A 489 -11.33 7.95 -7.44
C ASP A 489 -10.80 7.19 -8.67
N ARG A 490 -11.28 7.51 -9.88
CA ARG A 490 -10.78 6.92 -11.14
C ARG A 490 -9.32 7.19 -11.42
N ALA A 491 -8.81 8.31 -10.92
CA ALA A 491 -7.41 8.69 -11.02
C ALA A 491 -6.54 8.11 -9.89
N LYS A 492 -7.15 7.49 -8.87
CA LYS A 492 -6.49 7.02 -7.65
C LYS A 492 -6.16 5.52 -7.77
N PRO A 493 -5.13 5.02 -7.07
CA PRO A 493 -4.68 3.65 -7.22
C PRO A 493 -5.73 2.65 -6.73
N ILE A 494 -5.82 1.49 -7.39
CA ILE A 494 -6.65 0.36 -6.95
C ILE A 494 -6.39 0.02 -5.49
N SER A 495 -7.38 -0.49 -4.76
CA SER A 495 -7.21 -0.92 -3.36
C SER A 495 -6.47 -2.26 -3.23
N ASP A 496 -5.89 -2.56 -2.05
CA ASP A 496 -5.15 -3.83 -1.84
C ASP A 496 -6.05 -5.06 -2.01
N LYS A 497 -7.26 -4.95 -1.46
CA LYS A 497 -8.27 -6.01 -1.44
C LYS A 497 -8.70 -6.46 -2.85
N ILE A 498 -8.63 -5.54 -3.81
CA ILE A 498 -9.04 -5.78 -5.19
C ILE A 498 -8.16 -6.85 -5.84
N MET A 499 -6.87 -6.91 -5.51
CA MET A 499 -5.97 -7.96 -6.03
C MET A 499 -6.26 -9.33 -5.42
N ASP A 500 -6.57 -9.39 -4.12
CA ASP A 500 -6.91 -10.64 -3.44
C ASP A 500 -8.16 -11.31 -4.06
N ILE A 501 -9.11 -10.49 -4.51
CA ILE A 501 -10.36 -10.94 -5.15
C ILE A 501 -10.08 -11.71 -6.46
N LEU A 502 -9.09 -11.30 -7.26
CA LEU A 502 -8.72 -12.01 -8.50
C LEU A 502 -7.76 -13.18 -8.26
N TRP A 503 -6.93 -13.07 -7.23
CA TRP A 503 -5.93 -14.09 -6.92
C TRP A 503 -6.55 -15.45 -6.58
N TYR A 504 -7.65 -15.46 -5.83
CA TYR A 504 -8.33 -16.71 -5.47
C TYR A 504 -8.90 -17.45 -6.70
N PRO A 505 -9.72 -16.83 -7.59
CA PRO A 505 -10.16 -17.44 -8.83
C PRO A 505 -9.01 -17.95 -9.71
N LEU A 506 -7.90 -17.22 -9.78
CA LEU A 506 -6.75 -17.63 -10.59
C LEU A 506 -6.11 -18.91 -10.06
N LEU A 507 -5.90 -19.00 -8.73
CA LEU A 507 -5.41 -20.23 -8.10
C LEU A 507 -6.40 -21.39 -8.24
N LYS A 508 -7.71 -21.10 -8.18
CA LYS A 508 -8.75 -22.10 -8.38
C LYS A 508 -8.75 -22.63 -9.81
N ALA A 509 -8.62 -21.76 -10.81
CA ALA A 509 -8.49 -22.14 -12.21
C ALA A 509 -7.26 -23.04 -12.43
N LEU A 510 -6.10 -22.66 -11.88
CA LEU A 510 -4.91 -23.52 -11.89
C LEU A 510 -5.20 -24.89 -11.26
N GLN A 511 -5.82 -24.92 -10.09
CA GLN A 511 -6.15 -26.17 -9.41
C GLN A 511 -7.02 -27.09 -10.26
N ASP A 512 -8.03 -26.53 -10.93
CA ASP A 512 -8.98 -27.29 -11.73
C ASP A 512 -8.33 -27.79 -13.04
N GLU A 513 -7.45 -27.00 -13.67
CA GLU A 513 -6.66 -27.43 -14.83
C GLU A 513 -5.68 -28.57 -14.48
N GLU A 514 -4.95 -28.46 -13.37
CA GLU A 514 -4.01 -29.50 -12.95
C GLU A 514 -4.73 -30.79 -12.54
N ARG A 515 -5.92 -30.66 -11.94
CA ARG A 515 -6.81 -31.80 -11.66
C ARG A 515 -7.28 -32.47 -12.95
N ALA A 516 -7.67 -31.70 -13.97
CA ALA A 516 -8.09 -32.24 -15.27
C ALA A 516 -6.97 -33.01 -15.99
N LYS A 517 -5.70 -32.63 -15.77
CA LYS A 517 -4.52 -33.36 -16.26
C LYS A 517 -4.20 -34.64 -15.48
N GLY A 518 -4.94 -34.93 -14.40
CA GLY A 518 -4.69 -36.07 -13.52
C GLY A 518 -3.45 -35.90 -12.63
N ILE A 519 -2.95 -34.66 -12.46
CA ILE A 519 -1.78 -34.40 -11.62
C ILE A 519 -2.20 -34.45 -10.15
N ALA A 520 -1.55 -35.32 -9.38
CA ALA A 520 -1.82 -35.57 -7.98
C ALA A 520 -0.52 -35.70 -7.18
N TYR A 521 -0.63 -35.60 -5.85
CA TYR A 521 0.45 -35.97 -4.95
C TYR A 521 0.79 -37.47 -5.07
N ALA A 522 1.97 -37.87 -4.59
CA ALA A 522 2.42 -39.27 -4.65
C ALA A 522 1.49 -40.26 -3.92
N ASP A 523 0.63 -39.76 -3.03
CA ASP A 523 -0.39 -40.54 -2.31
C ASP A 523 -1.76 -40.54 -3.01
N GLY A 524 -1.85 -40.00 -4.23
CA GLY A 524 -3.08 -39.94 -5.03
C GLY A 524 -4.02 -38.80 -4.67
N ARG A 525 -3.71 -37.96 -3.67
CA ARG A 525 -4.54 -36.80 -3.33
C ARG A 525 -4.41 -35.71 -4.40
N PRO A 526 -5.52 -35.02 -4.78
CA PRO A 526 -5.45 -33.93 -5.72
C PRO A 526 -4.64 -32.77 -5.15
N ILE A 527 -3.92 -32.05 -6.02
CA ILE A 527 -3.24 -30.82 -5.61
C ILE A 527 -4.29 -29.77 -5.24
N GLN A 528 -4.06 -29.06 -4.15
CA GLN A 528 -4.92 -27.99 -3.65
C GLN A 528 -4.12 -26.70 -3.50
N PHE A 529 -4.55 -25.66 -4.22
CA PHE A 529 -3.99 -24.30 -4.13
C PHE A 529 -4.89 -23.36 -3.32
N VAL A 530 -6.19 -23.67 -3.25
CA VAL A 530 -7.17 -22.91 -2.48
C VAL A 530 -7.81 -23.78 -1.40
N LYS A 531 -8.29 -23.15 -0.34
CA LYS A 531 -9.13 -23.82 0.66
C LYS A 531 -10.56 -23.84 0.16
N ASP A 532 -11.20 -25.00 0.23
CA ASP A 532 -12.63 -25.11 0.05
C ASP A 532 -13.30 -24.46 1.27
N TYR A 533 -14.00 -23.36 1.05
CA TYR A 533 -14.89 -22.78 2.04
C TYR A 533 -16.28 -23.35 1.77
N PRO A 534 -16.98 -23.91 2.78
CA PRO A 534 -18.38 -24.26 2.61
C PRO A 534 -19.17 -23.03 2.17
N ASP A 535 -20.07 -23.18 1.21
CA ASP A 535 -20.98 -22.11 0.80
C ASP A 535 -21.78 -21.66 2.03
N ASN A 536 -21.62 -20.40 2.42
CA ASN A 536 -22.37 -19.74 3.49
C ASN A 536 -23.43 -18.83 2.90
#